data_AF-A0A6I2G581-F1
#
_entry.id   AF-A0A6I2G581-F1
#
_cell.length_a   1.000
_cell.length_b   1.000
_cell.length_c   1.000
_cell.angle_alpha   90.00
_cell.angle_beta   90.00
_cell.angle_gamma   90.00
#
_symmetry.space_group_name_H-M   'P 1'
#
loop_
_entity.id
_entity.type
_entity.pdbx_description
1 polymer ?
#
loop_
_entity_poly.entity_id
_entity_poly.type
_entity_poly.pdbx_seq_one_letter_code
_entity_poly.pdbx_strand_id
1 'polypeptide(L)'
;MARERRTRKITVTVPEDVAATLDDWRSKGRIESISAFVAESVKVRVDRAESLARIEQVFGGRPPLDLINRARAVQGLPPLSEEDATGDHAGAA
;
A
#
# COMPACT_ATOMS: atom_id res chain seq x y z
N MET A 1 31.90 0.50 1.69
CA MET A 1 31.30 1.85 1.65
C MET A 1 29.80 1.70 1.60
N ALA A 2 29.09 1.93 2.71
CA ALA A 2 27.63 1.84 2.74
C ALA A 2 27.06 2.95 1.83
N ARG A 3 26.24 2.58 0.85
CA ARG A 3 25.57 3.55 -0.04
C ARG A 3 24.71 4.45 0.84
N GLU A 4 25.06 5.73 0.90
CA GLU A 4 24.33 6.75 1.63
C GLU A 4 22.86 6.69 1.19
N ARG A 5 21.96 6.32 2.11
CA ARG A 5 20.52 6.29 1.83
C ARG A 5 20.09 7.74 1.65
N ARG A 6 20.03 8.18 0.39
CA ARG A 6 19.55 9.51 0.03
C ARG A 6 18.07 9.61 0.41
N THR A 7 17.79 10.24 1.54
CA THR A 7 16.43 10.61 1.96
C THR A 7 16.16 12.07 1.59
N ARG A 8 14.91 12.37 1.25
CA ARG A 8 14.45 13.74 0.96
C ARG A 8 13.29 14.05 1.89
N LYS A 9 13.33 15.19 2.58
CA LYS A 9 12.21 15.67 3.39
C LYS A 9 11.10 16.18 2.47
N ILE A 10 9.87 15.76 2.77
CA ILE A 10 8.65 16.19 2.09
C ILE A 10 7.69 16.67 3.17
N THR A 11 7.01 17.79 2.93
CA THR A 11 5.93 18.27 3.78
C THR A 11 4.61 17.84 3.16
N VAL A 12 3.73 17.27 3.98
CA VAL A 12 2.39 16.83 3.56
C VAL A 12 1.34 17.49 4.44
N THR A 13 0.18 17.76 3.86
CA THR A 13 -1.02 18.20 4.59
C THR A 13 -1.97 17.02 4.69
N VAL A 14 -2.54 16.82 5.88
CA VAL A 14 -3.53 15.78 6.14
C VAL A 14 -4.78 16.42 6.76
N PRO A 15 -5.94 15.75 6.68
CA PRO A 15 -7.13 16.18 7.41
C PRO A 15 -6.86 16.34 8.92
N GLU A 16 -7.54 17.29 9.55
CA GLU A 16 -7.32 17.65 10.97
C GLU A 16 -7.60 16.47 11.91
N ASP A 17 -8.67 15.72 11.65
CA ASP A 17 -9.05 14.53 12.41
C ASP A 17 -7.97 13.43 12.34
N VAL A 18 -7.34 13.28 11.18
CA VAL A 18 -6.21 12.36 11.00
C VAL A 18 -4.98 12.84 11.77
N ALA A 19 -4.66 14.14 11.71
CA ALA A 19 -3.56 14.71 12.49
C ALA A 19 -3.78 14.51 13.99
N ALA A 20 -4.97 14.84 14.49
CA ALA A 20 -5.34 14.66 15.90
C ALA A 20 -5.25 13.18 16.33
N THR A 21 -5.64 12.26 15.46
CA THR A 21 -5.52 10.81 15.73
C THR A 21 -4.06 10.37 15.84
N LEU A 22 -3.18 10.87 14.95
CA LEU A 22 -1.75 10.56 14.99
C LEU A 22 -1.07 11.12 16.25
N ASP A 23 -1.47 12.31 16.67
CA ASP A 23 -1.02 12.91 17.94
C ASP A 23 -1.51 12.11 19.15
N ASP A 24 -2.78 11.68 19.16
CA ASP A 24 -3.34 10.81 20.19
C ASP A 24 -2.56 9.48 20.29
N TRP A 25 -2.30 8.84 19.16
CA TRP A 25 -1.55 7.58 19.12
C TRP A 25 -0.13 7.74 19.62
N ARG A 26 0.52 8.85 19.31
CA ARG A 26 1.85 9.16 19.83
C ARG A 26 1.82 9.39 21.34
N SER A 27 0.88 10.19 21.83
CA SER A 27 0.76 10.48 23.27
C SER A 27 0.45 9.23 24.11
N LYS A 28 -0.32 8.30 23.55
CA LYS A 28 -0.61 6.98 24.15
C LYS A 28 0.49 5.94 23.95
N GLY A 29 1.59 6.29 23.27
CA GLY A 29 2.71 5.38 23.01
C GLY A 29 2.41 4.25 22.01
N ARG A 30 1.34 4.36 21.22
CA ARG A 30 1.04 3.39 20.14
C ARG A 30 2.02 3.49 18.98
N ILE A 31 2.54 4.70 18.74
CA ILE A 31 3.60 4.97 17.77
C ILE A 31 4.66 5.85 18.42
N GLU A 32 5.94 5.57 18.13
CA GLU A 32 7.05 6.35 18.68
C GLU A 32 7.21 7.69 17.96
N SER A 33 6.89 7.72 16.66
CA SER A 33 7.06 8.88 15.81
C SER A 33 6.04 8.91 14.69
N ILE A 34 5.35 10.05 14.56
CA ILE A 34 4.39 10.30 13.47
C ILE A 34 5.09 10.25 12.11
N SER A 35 6.27 10.86 11.99
CA SER A 35 7.00 10.88 10.71
C SER A 35 7.49 9.49 10.31
N ALA A 36 7.91 8.66 11.27
CA ALA A 36 8.31 7.28 10.99
C ALA A 36 7.10 6.43 10.56
N PHE A 37 5.98 6.57 11.26
CA PHE A 37 4.73 5.89 10.91
C PHE A 37 4.24 6.27 9.51
N VAL A 38 4.24 7.57 9.18
CA VAL A 38 3.86 8.06 7.85
C VAL A 38 4.83 7.57 6.78
N ALA A 39 6.15 7.66 7.01
CA ALA A 39 7.14 7.19 6.05
C ALA A 39 7.00 5.69 5.75
N GLU A 40 6.76 4.86 6.77
CA GLU A 40 6.57 3.43 6.59
C GLU A 40 5.26 3.12 5.86
N SER A 41 4.17 3.81 6.22
CA SER A 41 2.87 3.66 5.54
C SER A 41 2.95 4.03 4.06
N VAL A 42 3.63 5.14 3.73
CA VAL A 42 3.87 5.56 2.36
C VAL A 42 4.73 4.54 1.62
N LYS A 43 5.80 4.05 2.25
CA LYS A 43 6.66 3.03 1.64
C LYS A 43 5.88 1.77 1.28
N VAL A 44 5.10 1.22 2.22
CA VAL A 44 4.29 0.02 1.97
C VAL A 44 3.32 0.23 0.80
N ARG A 45 2.70 1.41 0.71
CA ARG A 45 1.78 1.75 -0.39
C ARG A 45 2.52 1.83 -1.73
N VAL A 46 3.69 2.47 -1.77
CA VAL A 46 4.53 2.60 -2.98
C VAL A 46 5.04 1.24 -3.43
N ASP A 47 5.65 0.47 -2.53
CA ASP A 47 6.19 -0.86 -2.81
C ASP A 47 5.10 -1.79 -3.37
N ARG A 48 3.87 -1.71 -2.83
CA ARG A 48 2.70 -2.43 -3.35
C ARG A 48 2.34 -1.99 -4.76
N ALA A 49 2.26 -0.69 -5.01
CA ALA A 49 1.92 -0.14 -6.33
C ALA A 49 2.96 -0.54 -7.39
N GLU A 50 4.25 -0.42 -7.08
CA GLU A 50 5.34 -0.84 -7.97
C GLU A 50 5.33 -2.35 -8.24
N SER A 51 5.05 -3.16 -7.21
CA SER A 51 4.94 -4.61 -7.35
C SER A 51 3.79 -5.00 -8.26
N LEU A 52 2.62 -4.36 -8.11
CA LEU A 52 1.47 -4.59 -8.98
C LEU A 52 1.76 -4.16 -10.42
N ALA A 53 2.33 -2.97 -10.63
CA ALA A 53 2.70 -2.51 -11.97
C ALA A 53 3.70 -3.44 -12.65
N ARG A 54 4.67 -3.98 -11.90
CA ARG A 54 5.63 -4.97 -12.44
C ARG A 54 4.94 -6.27 -12.83
N ILE A 55 3.97 -6.74 -12.03
CA ILE A 55 3.19 -7.92 -12.37
C ILE A 55 2.39 -7.66 -13.65
N GLU A 56 1.67 -6.54 -13.73
CA GLU A 56 0.89 -6.19 -14.92
C GLU A 56 1.75 -6.07 -16.17
N GLN A 57 2.96 -5.50 -16.05
CA GLN A 57 3.92 -5.43 -17.15
C GLN A 57 4.30 -6.81 -17.69
N VAL A 58 4.51 -7.80 -16.80
CA VAL A 58 4.86 -9.17 -17.21
C VAL A 58 3.70 -9.87 -17.91
N PHE A 59 2.47 -9.61 -17.47
CA PHE A 59 1.27 -10.23 -18.03
C PHE A 59 0.65 -9.45 -19.21
N GLY A 60 1.17 -8.26 -19.55
CA GLY A 60 0.59 -7.38 -20.57
C GLY A 60 -0.75 -6.75 -20.15
N GLY A 61 -1.01 -6.66 -18.85
CA GLY A 61 -2.28 -6.24 -18.25
C GLY A 61 -2.55 -6.99 -16.95
N ARG A 62 -3.79 -6.90 -16.44
CA ARG A 62 -4.20 -7.62 -15.22
C ARG A 62 -3.97 -9.14 -15.41
N PRO A 63 -3.35 -9.84 -14.45
CA PRO A 63 -3.16 -11.28 -14.53
C PRO A 63 -4.49 -12.03 -14.68
N PRO A 64 -4.50 -13.19 -15.37
CA PRO A 64 -5.67 -14.06 -15.46
C PRO A 64 -6.29 -14.41 -14.10
N LEU A 65 -7.63 -14.49 -14.04
CA LEU A 65 -8.40 -14.69 -12.81
C LEU A 65 -8.06 -16.00 -12.10
N ASP A 66 -7.76 -17.06 -12.85
CA ASP A 66 -7.35 -18.35 -12.30
C ASP A 66 -6.02 -18.25 -11.52
N LEU A 67 -5.07 -17.45 -12.01
CA LEU A 67 -3.80 -17.19 -11.31
C LEU A 67 -4.04 -16.35 -10.05
N ILE A 68 -4.92 -15.35 -10.12
CA ILE A 68 -5.32 -14.55 -8.97
C ILE A 68 -5.96 -15.43 -7.89
N ASN A 69 -6.90 -16.30 -8.27
CA ASN A 69 -7.59 -17.19 -7.34
C ASN A 69 -6.66 -18.26 -6.74
N ARG A 70 -5.67 -18.74 -7.51
CA ARG A 70 -4.60 -19.60 -6.97
C ARG A 70 -3.77 -18.87 -5.91
N ALA A 71 -3.36 -17.63 -6.16
CA ALA A 71 -2.63 -16.82 -5.19
C ALA A 71 -3.46 -16.53 -3.92
N ARG A 72 -4.77 -16.26 -4.08
CA ARG A 72 -5.70 -16.06 -2.97
C ARG A 72 -5.88 -17.31 -2.12
N ALA A 73 -5.96 -18.48 -2.73
CA ALA A 73 -6.07 -19.75 -2.01
C ALA A 73 -4.84 -20.00 -1.11
N VAL A 74 -3.63 -19.69 -1.58
CA VAL A 74 -2.40 -19.77 -0.77
C VAL A 74 -2.45 -18.84 0.44
N GLN A 75 -3.15 -17.70 0.33
CA GLN A 75 -3.34 -16.73 1.41
C GLN A 75 -4.58 -17.02 2.27
N GLY A 76 -5.31 -18.12 2.02
CA GLY A 76 -6.55 -18.45 2.73
C GLY A 76 -7.72 -17.50 2.42
N LEU A 77 -7.66 -16.77 1.31
CA LEU A 77 -8.70 -15.82 0.90
C LEU A 77 -9.73 -16.51 -0.01
N PRO A 78 -11.02 -16.12 0.08
CA PRO A 78 -12.06 -16.66 -0.81
C PRO A 78 -11.79 -16.28 -2.26
N PRO A 79 -12.16 -17.12 -3.26
CA PRO A 79 -11.96 -16.80 -4.67
C PRO A 79 -12.77 -15.57 -5.08
N LEU A 80 -12.28 -14.86 -6.10
CA LEU A 80 -12.97 -13.77 -6.77
C LEU A 80 -13.83 -14.31 -7.92
N SER A 81 -15.02 -13.74 -8.09
CA SER A 81 -15.89 -13.97 -9.25
C SER A 81 -15.41 -13.16 -10.46
N GLU A 82 -15.90 -13.48 -11.66
CA GLU A 82 -15.59 -12.70 -12.88
C GLU A 82 -16.08 -11.24 -12.79
N GLU A 83 -17.16 -11.01 -12.02
CA GLU A 83 -17.69 -9.68 -11.69
C GLU A 83 -16.71 -8.87 -10.80
N ASP A 84 -16.04 -9.53 -9.84
CA ASP A 84 -14.99 -8.89 -9.02
C ASP A 84 -13.67 -8.69 -9.81
N ALA A 85 -13.50 -9.46 -10.88
CA ALA A 85 -12.32 -9.42 -11.75
C ALA A 85 -12.38 -8.27 -12.78
N THR A 86 -13.55 -7.67 -12.99
CA THR A 86 -13.77 -6.54 -13.91
C THR A 86 -13.90 -5.20 -13.19
N GLY A 87 -14.00 -5.20 -11.85
CA GLY A 87 -13.98 -3.99 -11.04
C GLY A 87 -12.69 -3.20 -11.19
N ASP A 88 -12.78 -2.07 -11.89
CA ASP A 88 -11.73 -1.10 -12.09
C ASP A 88 -11.32 -0.51 -10.72
N HIS A 89 -10.10 -0.79 -10.25
CA HIS A 89 -9.54 -0.11 -9.08
C HIS A 89 -9.03 1.30 -9.45
N ALA A 90 -9.85 2.07 -10.17
CA ALA A 90 -9.67 3.50 -10.42
C ALA A 90 -10.11 4.36 -9.22
N GLY A 91 -10.75 3.77 -8.20
CA GLY A 91 -11.28 4.49 -7.04
C GLY A 91 -10.51 4.25 -5.74
N ALA A 92 -9.34 4.88 -5.59
CA ALA A 92 -8.74 5.17 -4.28
C ALA A 92 -7.77 6.36 -4.41
N ALA A 93 -8.33 7.51 -4.76
CA ALA A 93 -7.73 8.83 -4.65
C ALA A 93 -8.45 9.62 -3.55
#